data_AF-A0A7S4KQQ2-F1
#
_entry.id   AF-A0A7S4KQQ2-F1
#
_cell.length_a   1.000
_cell.length_b   1.000
_cell.length_c   1.000
_cell.angle_alpha   90.00
_cell.angle_beta   90.00
_cell.angle_gamma   90.00
#
_symmetry.space_group_name_H-M   'P 1'
#
loop_
_entity.id
_entity.type
_entity.pdbx_description
1 polymer ?
#
loop_
_entity_poly.entity_id
_entity_poly.type
_entity_poly.pdbx_seq_one_letter_code
_entity_poly.pdbx_strand_id
1 'polypeptide(L)'
;MGCFFYLFMKSIETLQSSLLQRDVQEFEKAFGELLDESAKGQSFQIGFPCMIFAMDMIDEITLEKFRMMCQWCNCADRKSCAAYAALHGHIEPLRLVLATLSREEKGHLRPLFSILIDEGKYEVVYMLLDSHVYPDPDDFTLWPLLASLDTLDVFHRIIEYNALENVLDVKYFDSLKSYCRNLLSDTFLSNEKKQNVRNFLHEFESHSVL
;
A
#
# COMPACT_ATOMS: atom_id res chain seq x y z
N MET A 1 40.75 9.79 -3.46
CA MET A 1 39.43 9.12 -3.55
C MET A 1 38.81 8.79 -2.19
N GLY A 2 39.54 8.66 -1.08
CA GLY A 2 38.96 8.26 0.22
C GLY A 2 38.11 9.31 0.97
N CYS A 3 38.39 10.61 0.87
CA CYS A 3 37.63 11.63 1.63
C CYS A 3 36.20 11.87 1.11
N PHE A 4 35.98 11.75 -0.21
CA PHE A 4 34.65 11.96 -0.80
C PHE A 4 33.66 10.86 -0.41
N PHE A 5 34.10 9.61 -0.40
CA PHE A 5 33.26 8.47 0.00
C PHE A 5 32.88 8.52 1.50
N TYR A 6 33.78 9.03 2.34
CA TYR A 6 33.54 9.15 3.79
C TYR A 6 32.56 10.27 4.14
N LEU A 7 32.67 11.44 3.50
CA LEU A 7 31.73 12.56 3.71
C LEU A 7 30.32 12.19 3.26
N PHE A 8 30.23 11.45 2.16
CA PHE A 8 28.97 10.99 1.58
C PHE A 8 28.17 10.02 2.49
N MET A 9 28.83 9.00 3.04
CA MET A 9 28.19 8.09 4.00
C MET A 9 27.71 8.84 5.24
N LYS A 10 28.48 9.84 5.68
CA LYS A 10 28.12 10.69 6.80
C LYS A 10 26.87 11.53 6.52
N SER A 11 26.68 12.08 5.33
CA SER A 11 25.46 12.86 5.02
C SER A 11 24.20 11.98 4.99
N ILE A 12 24.30 10.71 4.53
CA ILE A 12 23.17 9.75 4.60
C ILE A 12 22.87 9.36 6.06
N GLU A 13 23.89 9.06 6.86
CA GLU A 13 23.72 8.78 8.30
C GLU A 13 23.13 9.99 9.05
N THR A 14 23.58 11.19 8.71
CA THR A 14 23.06 12.45 9.28
C THR A 14 21.61 12.68 8.87
N LEU A 15 21.26 12.46 7.60
CA LEU A 15 19.89 12.51 7.12
C LEU A 15 19.00 11.53 7.91
N GLN A 16 19.42 10.27 8.04
CA GLN A 16 18.67 9.27 8.79
C GLN A 16 18.50 9.66 10.27
N SER A 17 19.57 10.10 10.93
CA SER A 17 19.52 10.51 12.34
C SER A 17 18.62 11.73 12.53
N SER A 18 18.69 12.71 11.63
CA SER A 18 17.85 13.92 11.69
C SER A 18 16.38 13.60 11.55
N LEU A 19 16.01 12.71 10.62
CA LEU A 19 14.64 12.23 10.45
C LEU A 19 14.15 11.45 11.67
N LEU A 20 14.97 10.53 12.20
CA LEU A 20 14.63 9.79 13.41
C LEU A 20 14.41 10.70 14.62
N GLN A 21 15.22 11.74 14.77
CA GLN A 21 15.13 12.71 15.87
C GLN A 21 14.12 13.82 15.62
N ARG A 22 13.51 13.85 14.43
CA ARG A 22 12.68 14.95 13.92
C ARG A 22 13.36 16.32 13.98
N ASP A 23 14.68 16.35 13.79
CA ASP A 23 15.46 17.58 13.70
C ASP A 23 15.39 18.14 12.27
N VAL A 24 14.43 19.03 12.05
CA VAL A 24 14.21 19.65 10.73
C VAL A 24 15.42 20.46 10.27
N GLN A 25 16.16 21.12 11.17
CA GLN A 25 17.30 21.95 10.77
C GLN A 25 18.46 21.09 10.26
N GLU A 26 18.80 20.04 11.00
CA GLU A 26 19.86 19.12 10.57
C GLU A 26 19.41 18.32 9.33
N PHE A 27 18.12 18.01 9.20
CA PHE A 27 17.54 17.44 7.99
C PHE A 27 17.76 18.35 6.78
N GLU A 28 17.37 19.63 6.84
CA GLU A 28 17.52 20.56 5.71
C GLU A 28 18.98 20.69 5.26
N LYS A 29 19.90 20.72 6.23
CA LYS A 29 21.34 20.77 5.96
C LYS A 29 21.83 19.49 5.29
N ALA A 30 21.55 18.32 5.86
CA ALA A 30 21.96 17.03 5.29
C ALA A 30 21.33 16.78 3.91
N PHE A 31 20.07 17.15 3.75
CA PHE A 31 19.34 17.05 2.48
C PHE A 31 19.95 17.97 1.42
N GLY A 32 20.29 19.22 1.78
CA GLY A 32 20.99 20.16 0.90
C GLY A 32 22.35 19.65 0.42
N GLU A 33 23.14 19.06 1.32
CA GLU A 33 24.41 18.41 0.96
C GLU A 33 24.20 17.28 -0.06
N LEU A 34 23.18 16.44 0.14
CA LEU A 34 22.85 15.37 -0.79
C LEU A 34 22.37 15.89 -2.15
N LEU A 35 21.62 16.99 -2.19
CA LEU A 35 21.24 17.65 -3.45
C LEU A 35 22.47 18.12 -4.23
N ASP A 36 23.41 18.77 -3.56
CA ASP A 36 24.64 19.24 -4.18
C ASP A 36 25.48 18.08 -4.74
N GLU A 37 25.57 16.97 -4.03
CA GLU A 37 26.26 15.77 -4.51
C GLU A 37 25.51 15.11 -5.68
N SER A 38 24.17 15.07 -5.65
CA SER A 38 23.36 14.58 -6.77
C SER A 38 23.58 15.43 -8.03
N ALA A 39 23.62 16.76 -7.89
CA ALA A 39 23.88 17.69 -8.98
C ALA A 39 25.29 17.53 -9.58
N LYS A 40 26.26 17.05 -8.80
CA LYS A 40 27.61 16.68 -9.29
C LYS A 40 27.65 15.31 -9.99
N GLY A 41 26.51 14.63 -10.13
CA GLY A 41 26.38 13.33 -10.78
C GLY A 41 26.73 12.15 -9.88
N GLN A 42 26.81 12.34 -8.55
CA GLN A 42 27.00 11.22 -7.64
C GLN A 42 25.70 10.44 -7.48
N SER A 43 25.79 9.12 -7.61
CA SER A 43 24.67 8.21 -7.37
C SER A 43 24.64 7.78 -5.91
N PHE A 44 23.46 7.84 -5.29
CA PHE A 44 23.27 7.37 -3.94
C PHE A 44 21.91 6.76 -3.73
N GLN A 45 21.82 6.01 -2.63
CA GLN A 45 20.59 5.36 -2.24
C GLN A 45 20.29 5.66 -0.78
N ILE A 46 19.04 6.02 -0.52
CA ILE A 46 18.49 6.05 0.83
C ILE A 46 17.68 4.79 1.06
N GLY A 47 17.82 4.22 2.26
CA GLY A 47 17.17 2.98 2.62
C GLY A 47 15.77 3.17 3.21
N PHE A 48 15.09 2.06 3.42
CA PHE A 48 13.76 1.99 4.02
C PHE A 48 13.59 2.84 5.31
N PRO A 49 14.53 2.85 6.29
CA PRO A 49 14.37 3.67 7.49
C PRO A 49 14.25 5.17 7.22
N CYS A 50 14.99 5.71 6.25
CA CYS A 50 14.89 7.12 5.89
C CYS A 50 13.50 7.45 5.32
N MET A 51 12.96 6.54 4.50
CA MET A 51 11.66 6.76 3.86
C MET A 51 10.52 6.74 4.87
N ILE A 52 10.52 5.81 5.85
CA ILE A 52 9.44 5.77 6.86
C ILE A 52 9.43 7.01 7.73
N PHE A 53 10.60 7.45 8.22
CA PHE A 53 10.68 8.65 9.06
C PHE A 53 10.31 9.91 8.27
N ALA A 54 10.66 9.96 6.98
CA ALA A 54 10.25 11.05 6.10
C ALA A 54 8.73 11.07 5.84
N MET A 55 8.05 9.92 5.79
CA MET A 55 6.58 9.86 5.72
C MET A 55 5.93 10.39 6.99
N ASP A 56 6.47 10.04 8.16
CA ASP A 56 5.99 10.50 9.46
C ASP A 56 6.24 11.99 9.71
N MET A 57 7.12 12.60 8.92
CA MET A 57 7.49 14.02 8.98
C MET A 57 7.05 14.82 7.75
N ILE A 58 6.05 14.33 7.01
CA ILE A 58 5.71 14.90 5.70
C ILE A 58 5.29 16.39 5.78
N ASP A 59 4.65 16.77 6.88
CA ASP A 59 4.17 18.13 7.12
C ASP A 59 5.33 19.10 7.39
N GLU A 60 6.45 18.61 7.94
CA GLU A 60 7.64 19.40 8.21
C GLU A 60 8.60 19.48 7.03
N ILE A 61 8.85 18.37 6.34
CA ILE A 61 9.86 18.32 5.27
C ILE A 61 9.28 18.65 3.90
N THR A 62 7.96 18.74 3.77
CA THR A 62 7.18 18.94 2.53
C THR A 62 7.16 17.73 1.59
N LEU A 63 6.07 17.66 0.82
CA LEU A 63 5.85 16.62 -0.19
C LEU A 63 6.85 16.67 -1.35
N GLU A 64 7.49 17.81 -1.62
CA GLU A 64 8.47 17.91 -2.70
C GLU A 64 9.80 17.28 -2.30
N LYS A 65 10.30 17.51 -1.09
CA LYS A 65 11.53 16.85 -0.61
C LYS A 65 11.33 15.35 -0.49
N PHE A 66 10.25 14.96 0.17
CA PHE A 66 9.31 13.94 -0.28
C PHE A 66 9.66 13.13 -1.55
N ARG A 67 9.13 13.67 -2.65
CA ARG A 67 9.28 13.18 -4.03
C ARG A 67 10.74 13.01 -4.43
N MET A 68 11.63 13.94 -4.06
CA MET A 68 13.06 13.83 -4.39
C MET A 68 13.70 12.63 -3.68
N MET A 69 13.37 12.40 -2.41
CA MET A 69 13.80 11.22 -1.67
C MET A 69 13.34 9.93 -2.35
N CYS A 70 12.13 9.87 -2.92
CA CYS A 70 11.67 8.71 -3.69
C CYS A 70 12.60 8.37 -4.88
N GLN A 71 13.23 9.37 -5.51
CA GLN A 71 14.16 9.14 -6.62
C GLN A 71 15.46 8.45 -6.17
N TRP A 72 15.87 8.71 -4.93
CA TRP A 72 17.04 8.10 -4.30
C TRP A 72 16.70 6.83 -3.52
N CYS A 73 15.42 6.47 -3.39
CA CYS A 73 15.01 5.27 -2.67
C CYS A 73 15.55 4.01 -3.36
N ASN A 74 16.23 3.16 -2.57
CA ASN A 74 16.68 1.86 -3.02
C ASN A 74 15.50 1.05 -3.61
N CYS A 75 15.65 0.55 -4.84
CA CYS A 75 14.61 -0.20 -5.53
C CYS A 75 14.08 -1.38 -4.71
N ALA A 76 14.96 -2.06 -3.95
CA ALA A 76 14.57 -3.19 -3.09
C ALA A 76 13.57 -2.78 -1.99
N ASP A 77 13.60 -1.52 -1.56
CA ASP A 77 12.83 -1.00 -0.44
C ASP A 77 11.50 -0.34 -0.86
N ARG A 78 11.33 0.01 -2.14
CA ARG A 78 10.15 0.78 -2.60
C ARG A 78 8.83 0.08 -2.33
N LYS A 79 8.78 -1.25 -2.46
CA LYS A 79 7.58 -2.05 -2.15
C LYS A 79 7.26 -2.04 -0.64
N SER A 80 8.30 -2.08 0.20
CA SER A 80 8.16 -1.95 1.65
C SER A 80 7.69 -0.55 2.04
N CYS A 81 8.22 0.49 1.38
CA CYS A 81 7.76 1.87 1.53
C CYS A 81 6.28 2.02 1.17
N ALA A 82 5.84 1.45 0.04
CA ALA A 82 4.44 1.50 -0.37
C ALA A 82 3.53 0.74 0.61
N ALA A 83 3.94 -0.44 1.07
CA ALA A 83 3.21 -1.20 2.06
C ALA A 83 3.08 -0.42 3.39
N TYR A 84 4.17 0.19 3.85
CA TYR A 84 4.16 1.03 5.04
C TYR A 84 3.21 2.22 4.88
N ALA A 85 3.32 2.97 3.77
CA ALA A 85 2.48 4.11 3.48
C ALA A 85 0.99 3.74 3.44
N ALA A 86 0.65 2.61 2.80
CA ALA A 86 -0.70 2.08 2.78
C ALA A 86 -1.22 1.72 4.18
N LEU A 87 -0.42 0.97 4.94
CA LEU A 87 -0.78 0.53 6.30
C LEU A 87 -0.81 1.67 7.32
N HIS A 88 -0.24 2.84 7.05
CA HIS A 88 -0.28 3.99 7.96
C HIS A 88 -1.16 5.12 7.44
N GLY A 89 -1.80 4.95 6.27
CA GLY A 89 -2.70 5.95 5.70
C GLY A 89 -1.99 7.19 5.16
N HIS A 90 -0.71 7.10 4.81
CA HIS A 90 0.05 8.19 4.20
C HIS A 90 -0.33 8.35 2.72
N ILE A 91 -1.49 8.94 2.45
CA ILE A 91 -2.10 9.07 1.10
C ILE A 91 -1.14 9.71 0.08
N GLU A 92 -0.63 10.90 0.35
CA GLU A 92 0.25 11.62 -0.59
C GLU A 92 1.62 10.92 -0.77
N PRO A 93 2.31 10.49 0.30
CA PRO A 93 3.51 9.65 0.15
C PRO A 93 3.27 8.34 -0.61
N LEU A 94 2.16 7.64 -0.35
CA LEU A 94 1.79 6.42 -1.04
C LEU A 94 1.65 6.68 -2.55
N ARG A 95 0.96 7.75 -2.94
CA ARG A 95 0.80 8.14 -4.35
C ARG A 95 2.15 8.33 -5.04
N LEU A 96 3.08 9.01 -4.37
CA LEU A 96 4.43 9.22 -4.90
C LEU A 96 5.22 7.92 -5.02
N VAL A 97 5.19 7.06 -4.01
CA VAL A 97 5.91 5.78 -4.04
C VAL A 97 5.32 4.86 -5.12
N LEU A 98 3.99 4.76 -5.23
CA LEU A 98 3.31 3.95 -6.25
C LEU A 98 3.68 4.36 -7.68
N ALA A 99 3.93 5.65 -7.93
CA ALA A 99 4.37 6.15 -9.23
C ALA A 99 5.79 5.68 -9.61
N THR A 100 6.60 5.24 -8.63
CA THR A 100 7.95 4.70 -8.85
C THR A 100 8.00 3.18 -9.02
N LEU A 101 6.88 2.49 -8.78
CA LEU A 101 6.80 1.03 -8.85
C LEU A 101 6.36 0.55 -10.24
N SER A 102 7.02 -0.50 -10.73
CA SER A 102 6.56 -1.30 -11.85
C SER A 102 5.27 -2.08 -11.52
N ARG A 103 4.60 -2.60 -12.55
CA ARG A 103 3.40 -3.45 -12.38
C ARG A 103 3.68 -4.69 -11.52
N GLU A 104 4.86 -5.29 -11.68
CA GLU A 104 5.27 -6.47 -10.92
C GLU A 104 5.50 -6.13 -9.44
N GLU A 105 6.18 -5.01 -9.15
CA GLU A 105 6.41 -4.57 -7.78
C GLU A 105 5.10 -4.22 -7.06
N LYS A 106 4.17 -3.54 -7.76
CA LYS A 106 2.82 -3.26 -7.24
C LYS A 106 2.05 -4.54 -6.85
N GLY A 107 2.31 -5.65 -7.53
CA GLY A 107 1.74 -6.96 -7.18
C GLY A 107 2.04 -7.43 -5.75
N HIS A 108 3.10 -6.90 -5.12
CA HIS A 108 3.41 -7.21 -3.72
C HIS A 108 2.44 -6.58 -2.72
N LEU A 109 1.60 -5.63 -3.15
CA LEU A 109 0.62 -4.94 -2.30
C LEU A 109 -0.72 -5.67 -2.25
N ARG A 110 -0.96 -6.66 -3.12
CA ARG A 110 -2.24 -7.41 -3.17
C ARG A 110 -2.64 -8.04 -1.83
N PRO A 111 -1.72 -8.64 -1.04
CA PRO A 111 -2.08 -9.22 0.25
C PRO A 111 -2.53 -8.21 1.30
N LEU A 112 -2.38 -6.89 1.06
CA LEU A 112 -2.77 -5.86 2.01
C LEU A 112 -4.27 -5.56 1.98
N PHE A 113 -5.00 -5.96 0.92
CA PHE A 113 -6.41 -5.58 0.74
C PHE A 113 -7.30 -6.00 1.91
N SER A 114 -7.17 -7.24 2.40
CA SER A 114 -7.97 -7.73 3.53
C SER A 114 -7.73 -6.91 4.80
N ILE A 115 -6.46 -6.57 5.09
CA ILE A 115 -6.09 -5.72 6.23
C ILE A 115 -6.67 -4.31 6.07
N LEU A 116 -6.48 -3.69 4.89
CA LEU A 116 -6.94 -2.32 4.63
C LEU A 116 -8.46 -2.20 4.72
N ILE A 117 -9.21 -3.22 4.29
CA ILE A 117 -10.67 -3.21 4.35
C ILE A 117 -11.17 -3.49 5.77
N ASP A 118 -10.57 -4.44 6.50
CA ASP A 118 -10.92 -4.70 7.91
C ASP A 118 -10.63 -3.48 8.81
N GLU A 119 -9.57 -2.70 8.50
CA GLU A 119 -9.24 -1.45 9.17
C GLU A 119 -9.97 -0.21 8.63
N GLY A 120 -10.85 -0.35 7.63
CA GLY A 120 -11.63 0.76 7.08
C GLY A 120 -10.83 1.80 6.29
N LYS A 121 -9.63 1.45 5.78
CA LYS A 121 -8.73 2.32 5.00
C LYS A 121 -9.15 2.42 3.54
N TYR A 122 -10.42 2.75 3.29
CA TYR A 122 -11.01 2.70 1.95
C TYR A 122 -10.34 3.67 0.96
N GLU A 123 -9.88 4.84 1.40
CA GLU A 123 -9.14 5.77 0.53
C GLU A 123 -7.86 5.15 -0.04
N VAL A 124 -7.13 4.39 0.79
CA VAL A 124 -5.96 3.62 0.36
C VAL A 124 -6.36 2.53 -0.63
N VAL A 125 -7.46 1.81 -0.34
CA VAL A 125 -7.99 0.76 -1.24
C VAL A 125 -8.32 1.35 -2.61
N TYR A 126 -9.03 2.47 -2.67
CA TYR A 126 -9.34 3.15 -3.92
C TYR A 126 -8.06 3.59 -4.66
N MET A 127 -7.07 4.13 -3.95
CA MET A 127 -5.80 4.51 -4.55
C MET A 127 -5.05 3.32 -5.16
N LEU A 128 -5.07 2.16 -4.50
CA LEU A 128 -4.49 0.93 -5.03
C LEU A 128 -5.22 0.47 -6.29
N LEU A 129 -6.55 0.46 -6.28
CA LEU A 129 -7.38 0.10 -7.44
C LEU A 129 -7.15 1.06 -8.62
N ASP A 130 -7.14 2.37 -8.37
CA ASP A 130 -6.85 3.41 -9.38
C ASP A 130 -5.42 3.28 -9.94
N SER A 131 -4.51 2.70 -9.16
CA SER A 131 -3.13 2.38 -9.56
C SER A 131 -2.98 1.03 -10.25
N HIS A 132 -4.10 0.38 -10.59
CA HIS A 132 -4.21 -0.96 -11.18
C HIS A 132 -3.63 -2.08 -10.31
N VAL A 133 -3.75 -1.93 -9.00
CA VAL A 133 -3.46 -2.98 -8.02
C VAL A 133 -4.79 -3.55 -7.58
N TYR A 134 -5.01 -4.83 -7.86
CA TYR A 134 -6.23 -5.55 -7.52
C TYR A 134 -5.88 -6.71 -6.59
N PRO A 135 -6.77 -7.05 -5.64
CA PRO A 135 -6.55 -8.18 -4.75
C PRO A 135 -6.40 -9.48 -5.53
N ASP A 136 -5.84 -10.49 -4.88
CA ASP A 136 -5.88 -11.85 -5.44
C ASP A 136 -7.34 -12.33 -5.44
N PRO A 137 -7.91 -12.75 -6.58
CA PRO A 137 -9.26 -13.31 -6.62
C PRO A 137 -9.40 -14.51 -5.68
N ASP A 138 -8.34 -15.29 -5.46
CA ASP A 138 -8.38 -16.47 -4.58
C ASP A 138 -8.20 -16.11 -3.10
N ASP A 139 -8.04 -14.82 -2.75
CA ASP A 139 -8.09 -14.38 -1.37
C ASP A 139 -9.53 -14.40 -0.85
N PHE A 140 -9.97 -15.59 -0.42
CA PHE A 140 -11.30 -15.77 0.13
C PHE A 140 -11.55 -14.99 1.43
N THR A 141 -10.50 -14.53 2.12
CA THR A 141 -10.67 -13.73 3.35
C THR A 141 -11.20 -12.32 3.07
N LEU A 142 -11.02 -11.83 1.85
CA LEU A 142 -11.44 -10.51 1.41
C LEU A 142 -12.95 -10.37 1.21
N TRP A 143 -13.58 -11.34 0.54
CA TRP A 143 -14.96 -11.23 0.09
C TRP A 143 -15.99 -11.00 1.21
N PRO A 144 -15.89 -11.66 2.38
CA PRO A 144 -16.72 -11.34 3.54
C PRO A 144 -16.60 -9.90 4.04
N LEU A 145 -15.43 -9.28 3.87
CA LEU A 145 -15.15 -7.91 4.32
C LEU A 145 -15.74 -6.87 3.37
N LEU A 146 -15.90 -7.22 2.09
CA LEU A 146 -16.48 -6.39 1.03
C LEU A 146 -18.02 -6.33 1.04
N ALA A 147 -18.64 -6.89 2.08
CA ALA A 147 -20.08 -7.07 2.18
C ALA A 147 -20.78 -6.14 3.18
N SER A 148 -20.09 -5.07 3.59
CA SER A 148 -20.72 -3.94 4.25
C SER A 148 -21.27 -2.98 3.20
N LEU A 149 -22.32 -2.22 3.54
CA LEU A 149 -22.82 -1.15 2.66
C LEU A 149 -21.70 -0.15 2.29
N ASP A 150 -20.74 0.05 3.19
CA ASP A 150 -19.60 0.95 3.00
C ASP A 150 -18.55 0.43 2.01
N THR A 151 -18.63 -0.85 1.61
CA THR A 151 -17.65 -1.50 0.72
C THR A 151 -18.22 -1.95 -0.62
N LEU A 152 -19.50 -1.66 -0.88
CA LEU A 152 -20.19 -2.10 -2.10
C LEU A 152 -19.53 -1.55 -3.39
N ASP A 153 -19.07 -0.31 -3.38
CA ASP A 153 -18.34 0.28 -4.51
C ASP A 153 -16.99 -0.40 -4.75
N VAL A 154 -16.29 -0.77 -3.67
CA VAL A 154 -15.02 -1.52 -3.73
C VAL A 154 -15.27 -2.91 -4.31
N PHE A 155 -16.32 -3.57 -3.84
CA PHE A 155 -16.77 -4.87 -4.32
C PHE A 155 -17.04 -4.86 -5.83
N HIS A 156 -17.84 -3.90 -6.32
CA HIS A 156 -18.15 -3.79 -7.74
C HIS A 156 -16.90 -3.59 -8.61
N ARG A 157 -15.99 -2.70 -8.20
CA ARG A 157 -14.72 -2.47 -8.93
C ARG A 157 -13.84 -3.73 -9.00
N ILE A 158 -13.80 -4.52 -7.92
CA ILE A 158 -13.03 -5.77 -7.90
C ILE A 158 -13.67 -6.83 -8.81
N ILE A 159 -15.00 -6.96 -8.79
CA ILE A 159 -15.71 -7.89 -9.68
C ILE A 159 -15.53 -7.51 -11.15
N GLU A 160 -15.68 -6.23 -11.49
CA GLU A 160 -15.50 -5.76 -12.87
C GLU A 160 -14.11 -6.14 -13.41
N TYR A 161 -13.07 -5.94 -12.60
CA TYR A 161 -11.71 -6.36 -12.95
C TYR A 161 -11.58 -7.88 -13.12
N ASN A 162 -12.06 -8.67 -12.16
CA ASN A 162 -11.94 -10.13 -12.22
C ASN A 162 -12.76 -10.75 -13.37
N ALA A 163 -13.87 -10.10 -13.77
CA ALA A 163 -14.65 -10.47 -14.94
C ALA A 163 -13.88 -10.20 -16.25
N LEU A 164 -13.17 -9.06 -16.34
CA LEU A 164 -12.31 -8.74 -17.50
C LEU A 164 -11.17 -9.74 -17.67
N GLU A 165 -10.61 -10.23 -16.56
CA GLU A 165 -9.54 -11.23 -16.56
C GLU A 165 -10.05 -12.68 -16.74
N ASN A 166 -11.37 -12.89 -16.92
CA ASN A 166 -12.04 -14.20 -17.01
C ASN A 166 -11.76 -15.16 -15.84
N VAL A 167 -11.54 -14.62 -14.64
CA VAL A 167 -11.20 -15.44 -13.46
C VAL A 167 -12.45 -16.00 -12.77
N LEU A 168 -13.59 -15.34 -12.93
CA LEU A 168 -14.84 -15.67 -12.24
C LEU A 168 -15.68 -16.67 -13.04
N ASP A 169 -15.33 -17.95 -12.98
CA ASP A 169 -16.15 -19.03 -13.54
C ASP A 169 -17.15 -19.60 -12.51
N VAL A 170 -18.05 -20.49 -12.97
CA VAL A 170 -19.07 -21.13 -12.11
C VAL A 170 -18.44 -21.86 -10.92
N LYS A 171 -17.26 -22.47 -11.09
CA LYS A 171 -16.59 -23.22 -10.02
C LYS A 171 -16.01 -22.30 -8.96
N TYR A 172 -15.50 -21.15 -9.37
CA TYR A 172 -15.05 -20.10 -8.47
C TYR A 172 -16.23 -19.64 -7.59
N PHE A 173 -17.39 -19.39 -8.20
CA PHE A 173 -18.60 -19.00 -7.47
C PHE A 173 -19.06 -20.06 -6.46
N ASP A 174 -19.06 -21.33 -6.84
CA ASP A 174 -19.41 -22.43 -5.92
C ASP A 174 -18.41 -22.52 -4.76
N SER A 175 -17.12 -22.30 -5.02
CA SER A 175 -16.07 -22.30 -4.01
C SER A 175 -16.25 -21.16 -3.01
N LEU A 176 -16.56 -19.95 -3.49
CA LEU A 176 -16.81 -18.79 -2.65
C LEU A 176 -18.08 -18.97 -1.78
N LYS A 177 -19.15 -19.53 -2.35
CA LYS A 177 -20.37 -19.88 -1.58
C LYS A 177 -20.07 -20.90 -0.49
N SER A 178 -19.29 -21.92 -0.80
CA SER A 178 -18.87 -22.93 0.18
C SER A 178 -18.07 -22.31 1.32
N TYR A 179 -17.09 -21.45 0.99
CA TYR A 179 -16.31 -20.72 1.98
C TYR A 179 -17.18 -19.86 2.91
N CYS A 180 -18.12 -19.08 2.35
CA CYS A 180 -19.03 -18.25 3.14
C CYS A 180 -19.92 -19.08 4.06
N ARG A 181 -20.43 -20.22 3.60
CA ARG A 181 -21.22 -21.14 4.44
C ARG A 181 -20.39 -21.71 5.60
N ASN A 182 -19.12 -22.04 5.35
CA ASN A 182 -18.21 -22.48 6.41
C ASN A 182 -17.97 -21.37 7.44
N LEU A 183 -17.74 -20.13 7.01
CA LEU A 183 -17.62 -18.98 7.92
C LEU A 183 -18.86 -18.77 8.79
N LEU A 184 -20.06 -18.91 8.22
CA LEU A 184 -21.32 -18.78 9.00
C LEU A 184 -21.45 -19.86 10.08
N SER A 185 -20.88 -21.05 9.84
CA SER A 185 -20.85 -22.15 10.80
C SER A 185 -19.79 -21.99 11.90
N ASP A 186 -18.81 -21.10 11.72
CA ASP A 186 -17.73 -20.87 12.68
C ASP A 186 -18.29 -20.26 13.99
N THR A 187 -18.09 -20.93 15.12
CA THR A 187 -18.55 -20.48 16.44
C THR A 187 -17.79 -19.28 16.99
N PHE A 188 -16.58 -19.01 16.49
CA PHE A 188 -15.71 -17.92 16.96
C PHE A 188 -15.90 -16.63 16.16
N LEU A 189 -16.57 -16.68 15.00
CA LEU A 189 -16.85 -15.50 14.19
C LEU A 189 -17.90 -14.60 14.86
N SER A 190 -17.63 -13.30 14.96
CA SER A 190 -18.55 -12.33 15.57
C SER A 190 -19.89 -12.27 14.83
N ASN A 191 -20.96 -11.90 15.55
CA ASN A 191 -22.29 -11.76 14.96
C ASN A 191 -22.33 -10.72 13.83
N GLU A 192 -21.56 -9.64 13.97
CA GLU A 192 -21.40 -8.61 12.94
C GLU A 192 -20.78 -9.18 11.67
N LYS A 193 -19.63 -9.88 11.78
CA LYS A 193 -18.98 -10.52 10.63
C LYS A 193 -19.88 -11.58 9.99
N LYS A 194 -20.63 -12.34 10.78
CA LYS A 194 -21.66 -13.26 10.26
C LYS A 194 -22.76 -12.53 9.49
N GLN A 195 -23.21 -11.38 9.97
CA GLN A 195 -24.23 -10.60 9.27
C GLN A 195 -23.70 -10.06 7.94
N ASN A 196 -22.45 -9.57 7.91
CA ASN A 196 -21.79 -9.16 6.65
C ASN A 196 -21.73 -10.33 5.65
N VAL A 197 -21.34 -11.53 6.09
CA VAL A 197 -21.35 -12.72 5.22
C VAL A 197 -22.75 -13.07 4.70
N ARG A 198 -23.81 -12.89 5.51
CA ARG A 198 -25.19 -13.10 5.03
C ARG A 198 -25.60 -12.05 4.00
N ASN A 199 -25.30 -10.78 4.26
CA ASN A 199 -25.57 -9.69 3.33
C ASN A 199 -24.81 -9.91 2.02
N PHE A 200 -23.55 -10.34 2.11
CA PHE A 200 -22.73 -10.74 0.97
C PHE A 200 -23.46 -11.76 0.12
N LEU A 201 -23.79 -12.91 0.71
CA LEU A 201 -24.41 -14.01 -0.01
C LEU A 201 -25.73 -13.57 -0.64
N HIS A 202 -26.52 -12.76 0.05
CA HIS A 202 -27.76 -12.22 -0.49
C HIS A 202 -27.54 -11.34 -1.72
N GLU A 203 -26.67 -10.33 -1.63
CA GLU A 203 -26.38 -9.42 -2.75
C GLU A 203 -25.67 -10.14 -3.89
N PHE A 204 -24.76 -11.05 -3.55
CA PHE A 204 -24.03 -11.83 -4.52
C PHE A 204 -24.95 -12.79 -5.28
N GLU A 205 -25.89 -13.45 -4.61
CA GLU A 205 -26.89 -14.33 -5.23
C GLU A 205 -27.96 -13.55 -6.03
N SER A 206 -28.28 -12.31 -5.64
CA SER A 206 -29.22 -11.47 -6.38
C SER A 206 -28.62 -10.90 -7.67
N HIS A 207 -27.30 -10.64 -7.68
CA HIS A 207 -26.57 -10.09 -8.83
C HIS A 207 -25.90 -11.16 -9.71
N SER A 208 -25.77 -12.42 -9.25
CA SER A 208 -25.24 -13.54 -10.04
C SER A 208 -26.30 -14.15 -10.98
N VAL A 209 -26.97 -13.27 -11.73
CA VAL A 209 -27.52 -13.61 -13.05
C VAL A 209 -26.41 -13.35 -14.08
N LEU A 210 -25.36 -14.18 -14.03
CA LEU A 210 -24.41 -14.39 -15.12
C LEU A 210 -24.61 -15.81 -15.66
#